data_AF-A0A1S2Z8N4-F1
#
_entry.id   AF-A0A1S2Z8N4-F1
#
_cell.length_a   1.000
_cell.length_b   1.000
_cell.length_c   1.000
_cell.angle_alpha   90.00
_cell.angle_beta   90.00
_cell.angle_gamma   90.00
#
_symmetry.space_group_name_H-M   'P 1'
#
loop_
_entity.id
_entity.type
_entity.pdbx_description
1 polymer ?
#
loop_
_entity_poly.entity_id
_entity_poly.type
_entity_poly.pdbx_seq_one_letter_code
_entity_poly.pdbx_strand_id
1 'polypeptide(L)'
;MEKLVWTRLVTFFLILFSNKVISIAATVNATYPAVFAFGDSILDTGNNNNLLTATKCNFPPYGKDFYGGVATGRFGNGRVLSDLISHSIEERMEVWLPDYDVTFVDVYSPMLSLITNPFASGFLNAWNGCCGTGTFEMGAACNIYSIQCPSTASYFFWDVAHPTERAYQLTLALMLKNLNFDLTSYNISKALGRLNVTSLNLI
;
A
#
# COMPACT_ATOMS: atom_id res chain seq x y z
N MET A 1 35.57 22.09 -54.57
CA MET A 1 34.11 21.91 -54.37
C MET A 1 33.77 20.74 -53.46
N GLU A 2 34.48 19.61 -53.51
CA GLU A 2 34.15 18.41 -52.71
C GLU A 2 34.21 18.59 -51.18
N LYS A 3 35.23 19.30 -50.65
CA LYS A 3 35.37 19.47 -49.20
C LYS A 3 34.18 20.21 -48.57
N LEU A 4 33.65 21.22 -49.25
CA LEU A 4 32.52 22.03 -48.78
C LEU A 4 31.21 21.25 -48.77
N VAL A 5 31.01 20.36 -49.76
CA VAL A 5 29.85 19.46 -49.83
C VAL A 5 29.89 18.45 -48.69
N TRP A 6 31.06 17.86 -48.43
CA TRP A 6 31.27 16.95 -47.31
C TRP A 6 31.05 17.62 -45.95
N THR A 7 31.55 18.84 -45.75
CA THR A 7 31.30 19.57 -44.50
C THR A 7 29.81 19.81 -44.30
N ARG A 8 29.08 20.22 -45.35
CA ARG A 8 27.63 20.46 -45.26
C ARG A 8 26.82 19.19 -45.00
N LEU A 9 27.20 18.05 -45.60
CA LEU A 9 26.54 16.77 -45.36
C LEU A 9 26.77 16.25 -43.94
N VAL A 10 27.98 16.40 -43.40
CA VAL A 10 28.29 16.02 -42.02
C VAL A 10 27.53 16.92 -41.04
N THR A 11 27.50 18.23 -41.27
CA THR A 11 26.71 19.14 -40.42
C THR A 11 25.21 18.81 -40.47
N PHE A 12 24.68 18.47 -41.64
CA PHE A 12 23.27 18.08 -41.78
C PHE A 12 22.96 16.76 -41.04
N PHE A 13 23.84 15.76 -41.12
CA PHE A 13 23.70 14.51 -40.36
C PHE A 13 23.79 14.73 -38.85
N LEU A 14 24.68 15.60 -38.37
CA LEU A 14 24.81 15.93 -36.95
C LEU A 14 23.56 16.65 -36.41
N ILE A 15 22.94 17.54 -37.21
CA ILE A 15 21.69 18.21 -36.84
C ILE A 15 20.53 17.21 -36.77
N LEU A 16 20.43 16.28 -37.72
CA LEU A 16 19.39 15.24 -37.72
C LEU A 16 19.50 14.27 -36.51
N PHE A 17 20.71 14.04 -36.00
CA PHE A 17 20.93 13.22 -34.80
C PHE A 17 20.83 13.99 -33.46
N SER A 18 20.82 15.33 -33.49
CA SER A 18 20.74 16.16 -32.28
C SER A 18 19.32 16.29 -31.69
N ASN A 19 18.28 15.92 -32.45
CA ASN A 19 16.88 15.96 -32.01
C ASN A 19 16.42 14.66 -31.33
N LYS A 20 17.27 14.02 -30.52
CA LYS A 20 16.73 13.17 -29.45
C LYS A 20 16.13 14.09 -28.41
N VAL A 21 14.84 14.37 -28.60
CA VAL A 21 13.96 14.99 -27.62
C VAL A 21 14.20 14.30 -26.29
N ILE A 22 14.97 14.96 -25.43
CA ILE A 22 15.06 14.66 -24.02
C ILE A 22 13.69 15.04 -23.47
N SER A 23 12.75 14.09 -23.51
CA SER A 23 11.58 14.13 -22.64
C SER A 23 12.10 13.83 -21.24
N ILE A 24 12.61 14.87 -20.56
CA ILE A 24 12.61 14.84 -19.11
C ILE A 24 11.12 14.90 -18.77
N ALA A 25 10.54 13.73 -18.48
CA ALA A 25 9.34 13.69 -17.68
C ALA A 25 9.68 14.50 -16.43
N ALA A 26 9.10 15.69 -16.31
CA ALA A 26 9.21 16.48 -15.10
C ALA A 26 8.66 15.59 -13.99
N THR A 27 9.54 14.99 -13.21
CA THR A 27 9.17 14.33 -11.97
C THR A 27 8.65 15.45 -11.09
N VAL A 28 7.33 15.60 -11.03
CA VAL A 28 6.69 16.50 -10.09
C VAL A 28 7.13 16.02 -8.71
N ASN A 29 8.07 16.74 -8.11
CA ASN A 29 8.46 16.57 -6.70
C ASN A 29 7.33 17.15 -5.86
N ALA A 30 6.19 16.45 -5.84
CA ALA A 30 5.08 16.80 -4.98
C ALA A 30 5.47 16.45 -3.55
N THR A 31 5.55 17.48 -2.70
CA THR A 31 5.81 17.36 -1.27
C THR A 31 4.48 17.46 -0.53
N TYR A 32 4.24 16.54 0.39
CA TYR A 32 2.98 16.39 1.13
C TYR A 32 3.21 16.84 2.58
N PRO A 33 2.88 18.09 2.95
CA PRO A 33 3.21 18.62 4.27
C PRO A 33 2.44 17.93 5.42
N ALA A 34 1.33 17.25 5.10
CA ALA A 34 0.57 16.45 6.04
C ALA A 34 -0.24 15.37 5.31
N VAL A 35 -0.53 14.27 6.02
CA VAL A 35 -1.55 13.30 5.61
C VAL A 35 -2.62 13.18 6.66
N PHE A 36 -3.86 13.32 6.19
CA PHE A 36 -5.06 13.11 6.98
C PHE A 36 -5.75 11.84 6.48
N ALA A 37 -5.98 10.91 7.41
CA ALA A 37 -6.68 9.66 7.13
C ALA A 37 -8.12 9.79 7.66
N PHE A 38 -9.10 9.82 6.76
CA PHE A 38 -10.52 9.80 7.10
C PHE A 38 -11.11 8.45 6.69
N GLY A 39 -11.63 7.68 7.65
CA GLY A 39 -12.18 6.36 7.39
C GLY A 39 -12.78 5.69 8.61
N ASP A 40 -13.19 4.44 8.44
CA ASP A 40 -13.65 3.56 9.52
C ASP A 40 -12.49 2.68 10.04
N SER A 41 -12.82 1.64 10.81
CA SER A 41 -11.81 0.73 11.37
C SER A 41 -11.04 -0.08 10.32
N ILE A 42 -11.50 -0.13 9.07
CA ILE A 42 -10.77 -0.74 7.95
C ILE A 42 -9.56 0.11 7.61
N LEU A 43 -9.64 1.43 7.65
CA LEU A 43 -8.49 2.29 7.33
C LEU A 43 -7.43 2.25 8.44
N ASP A 44 -7.89 2.38 9.69
CA ASP A 44 -7.07 2.30 10.90
C ASP A 44 -7.89 1.69 12.03
N THR A 45 -7.47 0.52 12.51
CA THR A 45 -8.19 -0.22 13.56
C THR A 45 -8.09 0.42 14.94
N GLY A 46 -7.22 1.43 15.11
CA GLY A 46 -6.97 2.08 16.38
C GLY A 46 -6.29 1.16 17.40
N ASN A 47 -6.07 1.68 18.62
CA ASN A 47 -5.41 0.95 19.71
C ASN A 47 -6.10 1.25 21.04
N ASN A 48 -6.44 0.22 21.81
CA ASN A 48 -7.17 0.35 23.07
C ASN A 48 -6.40 -0.19 24.30
N ASN A 49 -5.08 -0.38 24.20
CA ASN A 49 -4.28 -0.95 25.29
C ASN A 49 -4.39 -0.15 26.60
N ASN A 50 -4.47 1.17 26.49
CA ASN A 50 -4.52 2.09 27.63
C ASN A 50 -5.95 2.47 28.05
N LEU A 51 -6.97 1.84 27.46
CA LEU A 51 -8.38 2.07 27.78
C LEU A 51 -8.95 0.90 28.57
N LEU A 52 -9.95 1.17 29.41
CA LEU A 52 -10.72 0.14 30.12
C LEU A 52 -11.81 -0.41 29.18
N THR A 53 -11.44 -1.36 28.33
CA THR A 53 -12.34 -2.02 27.37
C THR A 53 -12.51 -3.49 27.69
N ALA A 54 -13.69 -4.03 27.37
CA ALA A 54 -14.00 -5.46 27.56
C ALA A 54 -13.15 -6.37 26.65
N THR A 55 -12.72 -5.86 25.49
CA THR A 55 -11.90 -6.59 24.51
C THR A 55 -10.58 -5.86 24.28
N LYS A 56 -9.49 -6.62 24.19
CA LYS A 56 -8.14 -6.16 23.85
C LYS A 56 -7.50 -7.10 22.84
N CYS A 57 -6.47 -6.62 22.17
CA CYS A 57 -5.72 -7.35 21.13
C CYS A 57 -4.20 -7.21 21.34
N ASN A 58 -3.75 -7.11 22.59
CA ASN A 58 -2.34 -7.03 22.98
C ASN A 58 -1.74 -8.40 23.34
N PHE A 59 -2.27 -9.45 22.74
CA PHE A 59 -1.82 -10.83 22.93
C PHE A 59 -1.89 -11.60 21.60
N PRO A 60 -1.18 -12.73 21.46
CA PRO A 60 -1.24 -13.56 20.26
C PRO A 60 -2.67 -14.06 19.98
N PRO A 61 -3.09 -14.18 18.71
CA PRO A 61 -2.25 -14.13 17.51
C PRO A 61 -2.17 -12.75 16.84
N TYR A 62 -2.69 -11.69 17.48
CA TYR A 62 -2.60 -10.33 16.95
C TYR A 62 -1.15 -9.89 16.77
N GLY A 63 -0.88 -9.14 15.70
CA GLY A 63 0.46 -8.66 15.38
C GLY A 63 1.45 -9.72 14.90
N LYS A 64 1.01 -10.95 14.58
CA LYS A 64 1.90 -12.04 14.10
C LYS A 64 2.77 -11.69 12.89
N ASP A 65 2.28 -10.86 11.98
CA ASP A 65 2.97 -10.41 10.77
C ASP A 65 3.66 -9.06 10.99
N PHE A 66 3.38 -8.40 12.13
CA PHE A 66 4.10 -7.22 12.56
C PHE A 66 5.56 -7.57 12.92
N TYR A 67 6.43 -6.56 12.94
CA TYR A 67 7.85 -6.78 13.24
C TYR A 67 8.04 -7.46 14.61
N GLY A 68 8.67 -8.63 14.61
CA GLY A 68 8.88 -9.43 15.82
C GLY A 68 7.64 -10.18 16.34
N GLY A 69 6.53 -10.20 15.59
CA GLY A 69 5.30 -10.87 16.02
C GLY A 69 4.60 -10.20 17.20
N VAL A 70 4.82 -8.89 17.36
CA VAL A 70 4.37 -8.13 18.55
C VAL A 70 2.92 -7.72 18.41
N ALA A 71 2.09 -8.13 19.37
CA ALA A 71 0.71 -7.69 19.48
C ALA A 71 0.64 -6.21 19.93
N THR A 72 0.22 -5.33 19.02
CA THR A 72 0.22 -3.88 19.25
C THR A 72 -1.03 -3.38 19.98
N GLY A 73 -2.06 -4.19 20.16
CA GLY A 73 -3.39 -3.74 20.61
C GLY A 73 -4.35 -3.40 19.48
N ARG A 74 -3.89 -3.50 18.23
CA ARG A 74 -4.71 -3.33 17.03
C ARG A 74 -5.41 -4.64 16.66
N PHE A 75 -6.63 -4.55 16.15
CA PHE A 75 -7.42 -5.70 15.68
C PHE A 75 -6.92 -6.19 14.30
N GLY A 76 -5.67 -6.64 14.24
CA GLY A 76 -5.01 -7.02 12.99
C GLY A 76 -3.84 -7.97 13.19
N ASN A 77 -3.42 -8.62 12.11
CA ASN A 77 -2.20 -9.43 12.08
C ASN A 77 -0.92 -8.60 11.94
N GLY A 78 -0.99 -7.35 11.49
CA GLY A 78 0.20 -6.57 11.15
C GLY A 78 -0.05 -5.08 10.97
N ARG A 79 0.70 -4.45 10.07
CA ARG A 79 0.56 -3.03 9.72
C ARG A 79 -0.80 -2.75 9.09
N VAL A 80 -1.42 -1.63 9.46
CA VAL A 80 -2.66 -1.13 8.84
C VAL A 80 -2.32 -0.18 7.69
N LEU A 81 -3.31 0.21 6.89
CA LEU A 81 -3.07 1.05 5.72
C LEU A 81 -2.44 2.41 6.09
N SER A 82 -2.86 3.01 7.21
CA SER A 82 -2.28 4.29 7.68
C SER A 82 -0.78 4.19 7.96
N ASP A 83 -0.29 3.06 8.52
CA ASP A 83 1.14 2.83 8.72
C ASP A 83 1.88 2.76 7.37
N LEU A 84 1.30 2.05 6.39
CA LEU A 84 1.92 1.83 5.09
C LEU A 84 1.98 3.11 4.27
N ILE A 85 0.91 3.91 4.28
CA ILE A 85 0.86 5.21 3.61
C ILE A 85 1.93 6.12 4.22
N SER A 86 1.94 6.26 5.54
CA SER A 86 2.89 7.14 6.24
C SER A 86 4.33 6.78 5.93
N HIS A 87 4.64 5.47 5.90
CA HIS A 87 5.98 5.01 5.52
C HIS A 87 6.31 5.30 4.05
N SER A 88 5.34 5.15 3.14
CA SER A 88 5.55 5.32 1.70
C SER A 88 5.87 6.76 1.28
N ILE A 89 5.42 7.74 2.06
CA ILE A 89 5.53 9.18 1.75
C ILE A 89 6.51 9.93 2.67
N GLU A 90 7.21 9.24 3.56
CA GLU A 90 8.06 9.84 4.60
C GLU A 90 9.09 10.84 4.02
N GLU A 91 9.72 10.51 2.88
CA GLU A 91 10.66 11.39 2.18
C GLU A 91 10.00 12.60 1.48
N ARG A 92 8.68 12.59 1.30
CA ARG A 92 7.92 13.67 0.65
C ARG A 92 7.27 14.60 1.67
N MET A 93 7.39 14.36 2.98
CA MET A 93 6.84 15.24 4.00
C MET A 93 7.76 16.45 4.25
N GLU A 94 7.55 17.55 3.52
CA GLU A 94 8.21 18.82 3.82
C GLU A 94 7.42 19.60 4.88
N VAL A 95 8.10 20.03 5.95
CA VAL A 95 7.51 20.83 7.04
C VAL A 95 7.51 22.31 6.66
N TRP A 96 6.63 22.72 5.76
CA TRP A 96 6.32 24.14 5.49
C TRP A 96 4.85 24.26 5.03
N LEU A 97 4.08 25.17 5.63
CA LEU A 97 2.69 25.44 5.22
C LEU A 97 2.48 26.93 4.91
N PRO A 98 2.72 27.32 3.64
CA PRO A 98 1.81 28.22 2.94
C PRO A 98 1.31 27.58 1.64
N ASP A 99 0.00 27.73 1.37
CA ASP A 99 -0.78 27.18 0.24
C ASP A 99 -0.91 25.64 0.22
N TYR A 100 -2.04 25.13 0.73
CA TYR A 100 -2.33 23.69 0.76
C TYR A 100 -3.01 23.23 -0.54
N ASP A 101 -2.50 22.16 -1.14
CA ASP A 101 -3.20 21.37 -2.15
C ASP A 101 -3.78 20.12 -1.49
N VAL A 102 -5.10 19.94 -1.57
CA VAL A 102 -5.81 18.81 -0.96
C VAL A 102 -6.17 17.82 -2.05
N THR A 103 -5.46 16.69 -2.08
CA THR A 103 -5.79 15.57 -2.96
C THR A 103 -6.64 14.56 -2.18
N PHE A 104 -7.84 14.28 -2.68
CA PHE A 104 -8.63 13.15 -2.21
C PHE A 104 -8.08 11.86 -2.83
N VAL A 105 -7.84 10.85 -2.00
CA VAL A 105 -7.37 9.54 -2.45
C VAL A 105 -8.38 8.47 -2.04
N ASP A 106 -8.95 7.78 -3.03
CA ASP A 106 -9.89 6.70 -2.81
C ASP A 106 -9.17 5.41 -2.39
N VAL A 107 -9.50 4.93 -1.19
CA VAL A 107 -8.99 3.70 -0.60
C VAL A 107 -9.91 2.50 -0.87
N TYR A 108 -11.22 2.75 -0.98
CA TYR A 108 -12.23 1.68 -0.94
C TYR A 108 -12.42 1.02 -2.30
N SER A 109 -12.32 1.75 -3.41
CA SER A 109 -12.43 1.12 -4.74
C SER A 109 -11.34 0.06 -4.98
N PRO A 110 -10.05 0.31 -4.67
CA PRO A 110 -9.03 -0.73 -4.73
C PRO A 110 -9.28 -1.90 -3.77
N MET A 111 -9.78 -1.66 -2.55
CA MET A 111 -10.15 -2.77 -1.66
C MET A 111 -11.28 -3.62 -2.23
N LEU A 112 -12.31 -2.96 -2.79
CA LEU A 112 -13.44 -3.65 -3.37
C LEU A 112 -13.03 -4.49 -4.59
N SER A 113 -12.10 -4.01 -5.43
CA SER A 113 -11.61 -4.82 -6.56
C SER A 113 -10.88 -6.08 -6.09
N LEU A 114 -10.10 -5.99 -5.01
CA LEU A 114 -9.43 -7.15 -4.40
C LEU A 114 -10.42 -8.15 -3.80
N ILE A 115 -11.52 -7.67 -3.19
CA ILE A 115 -12.56 -8.53 -2.60
C ILE A 115 -13.40 -9.21 -3.69
N THR A 116 -13.74 -8.47 -4.74
CA THR A 116 -14.59 -8.97 -5.84
C THR A 116 -13.84 -9.85 -6.83
N ASN A 117 -12.51 -9.68 -6.96
CA ASN A 117 -11.64 -10.53 -7.76
C ASN A 117 -10.41 -11.04 -6.96
N PRO A 118 -10.64 -11.87 -5.93
CA PRO A 118 -9.60 -12.25 -4.98
C PRO A 118 -8.52 -13.12 -5.62
N PHE A 119 -8.91 -14.04 -6.53
CA PHE A 119 -7.98 -14.97 -7.16
C PHE A 119 -6.99 -14.27 -8.09
N ALA A 120 -7.40 -13.24 -8.84
CA ALA A 120 -6.48 -12.44 -9.66
C ALA A 120 -5.41 -11.75 -8.81
N SER A 121 -5.73 -11.47 -7.54
CA SER A 121 -4.87 -10.81 -6.57
C SER A 121 -4.03 -11.77 -5.73
N GLY A 122 -4.20 -13.09 -5.94
CA GLY A 122 -3.52 -14.15 -5.19
C GLY A 122 -4.19 -14.53 -3.86
N PHE A 123 -5.38 -14.01 -3.56
CA PHE A 123 -6.18 -14.44 -2.41
C PHE A 123 -6.95 -15.70 -2.73
N LEU A 124 -6.99 -16.63 -1.78
CA LEU A 124 -7.80 -17.85 -1.83
C LEU A 124 -9.12 -17.70 -1.06
N ASN A 125 -9.20 -16.73 -0.15
CA ASN A 125 -10.41 -16.43 0.61
C ASN A 125 -10.56 -14.91 0.81
N ALA A 126 -11.73 -14.37 0.46
CA ALA A 126 -12.14 -12.99 0.75
C ALA A 126 -13.54 -12.89 1.37
N TRP A 127 -14.06 -14.00 1.89
CA TRP A 127 -15.41 -14.09 2.47
C TRP A 127 -15.40 -14.42 3.97
N ASN A 128 -14.24 -14.83 4.51
CA ASN A 128 -14.05 -15.15 5.91
C ASN A 128 -12.74 -14.55 6.44
N GLY A 129 -12.74 -14.23 7.72
CA GLY A 129 -11.53 -13.91 8.46
C GLY A 129 -10.57 -15.10 8.55
N CYS A 130 -9.28 -14.82 8.48
CA CYS A 130 -8.22 -15.82 8.73
C CYS A 130 -8.28 -16.37 10.15
N CYS A 131 -8.70 -15.57 11.12
CA CYS A 131 -8.67 -15.92 12.52
C CYS A 131 -10.08 -16.22 13.06
N GLY A 132 -10.20 -17.29 13.86
CA GLY A 132 -11.48 -17.73 14.42
C GLY A 132 -12.35 -18.44 13.37
N THR A 133 -13.67 -18.28 13.46
CA THR A 133 -14.59 -18.73 12.41
C THR A 133 -14.67 -17.72 11.27
N GLY A 134 -14.35 -16.46 11.54
CA GLY A 134 -14.29 -15.40 10.53
C GLY A 134 -15.63 -15.06 9.86
N THR A 135 -16.78 -15.39 10.47
CA THR A 135 -18.13 -15.21 9.87
C THR A 135 -19.10 -14.34 10.67
N PHE A 136 -19.16 -14.48 12.00
CA PHE A 136 -20.13 -13.76 12.86
C PHE A 136 -19.51 -13.21 14.15
N GLU A 137 -18.21 -13.40 14.37
CA GLU A 137 -17.49 -13.00 15.58
C GLU A 137 -17.24 -11.48 15.60
N MET A 138 -18.30 -10.66 15.68
CA MET A 138 -18.17 -9.24 16.04
C MET A 138 -17.95 -9.03 17.55
N GLY A 139 -18.06 -10.10 18.35
CA GLY A 139 -18.01 -10.04 19.82
C GLY A 139 -16.73 -10.61 20.44
N ALA A 140 -16.37 -11.86 20.13
CA ALA A 140 -15.18 -12.50 20.69
C ALA A 140 -13.96 -12.22 19.80
N ALA A 141 -13.05 -11.38 20.31
CA ALA A 141 -11.73 -11.23 19.72
C ALA A 141 -11.03 -12.59 19.62
N CYS A 142 -10.23 -12.77 18.57
CA CYS A 142 -9.34 -13.90 18.46
C CYS A 142 -8.46 -14.05 19.69
N ASN A 143 -8.17 -15.28 20.08
CA ASN A 143 -7.28 -15.55 21.19
C ASN A 143 -6.35 -16.72 20.87
N ILE A 144 -5.50 -17.06 21.84
CA ILE A 144 -4.48 -18.10 21.68
C ILE A 144 -5.03 -19.49 21.33
N TYR A 145 -6.33 -19.74 21.57
CA TYR A 145 -7.02 -20.97 21.22
C TYR A 145 -7.79 -20.89 19.90
N SER A 146 -7.88 -19.71 19.30
CA SER A 146 -8.54 -19.53 18.00
C SER A 146 -7.73 -20.22 16.90
N ILE A 147 -8.42 -21.03 16.11
CA ILE A 147 -7.85 -21.58 14.87
C ILE A 147 -7.53 -20.42 13.93
N GLN A 148 -6.37 -20.49 13.28
CA GLN A 148 -5.97 -19.54 12.25
C GLN A 148 -5.86 -20.24 10.91
N CYS A 149 -6.03 -19.47 9.84
CA CYS A 149 -5.78 -19.91 8.50
C CYS A 149 -4.29 -20.31 8.31
N PRO A 150 -3.99 -21.22 7.38
CA PRO A 150 -2.60 -21.68 7.15
C PRO A 150 -1.64 -20.57 6.71
N SER A 151 -2.16 -19.54 6.03
CA SER A 151 -1.37 -18.40 5.55
C SER A 151 -2.22 -17.14 5.53
N THR A 152 -1.80 -16.12 6.29
CA THR A 152 -2.41 -14.78 6.25
C THR A 152 -2.27 -14.13 4.87
N ALA A 153 -1.29 -14.57 4.08
CA ALA A 153 -1.08 -14.04 2.73
C ALA A 153 -2.14 -14.51 1.71
N SER A 154 -2.89 -15.57 2.01
CA SER A 154 -3.95 -16.09 1.12
C SER A 154 -5.35 -15.65 1.54
N TYR A 155 -5.49 -14.84 2.60
CA TYR A 155 -6.77 -14.33 3.11
C TYR A 155 -6.81 -12.81 3.00
N PHE A 156 -7.91 -12.27 2.48
CA PHE A 156 -8.14 -10.83 2.44
C PHE A 156 -8.37 -10.28 3.86
N PHE A 157 -9.24 -10.94 4.64
CA PHE A 157 -9.59 -10.51 5.98
C PHE A 157 -8.80 -11.25 7.06
N TRP A 158 -8.35 -10.52 8.09
CA TRP A 158 -7.77 -11.06 9.31
C TRP A 158 -8.84 -11.62 10.24
N ASP A 159 -9.85 -10.81 10.57
CA ASP A 159 -11.03 -11.20 11.34
C ASP A 159 -12.30 -10.99 10.49
N VAL A 160 -13.48 -10.85 11.10
CA VAL A 160 -14.73 -10.66 10.36
C VAL A 160 -14.83 -9.31 9.63
N ALA A 161 -13.97 -8.34 9.94
CA ALA A 161 -14.06 -6.98 9.41
C ALA A 161 -12.74 -6.41 8.89
N HIS A 162 -11.62 -6.69 9.57
CA HIS A 162 -10.35 -6.01 9.33
C HIS A 162 -9.50 -6.77 8.31
N PRO A 163 -8.94 -6.12 7.28
CA PRO A 163 -8.03 -6.73 6.33
C PRO A 163 -6.75 -7.26 6.95
N THR A 164 -6.11 -8.22 6.26
CA THR A 164 -4.74 -8.63 6.57
C THR A 164 -3.74 -7.56 6.15
N GLU A 165 -2.55 -7.51 6.78
CA GLU A 165 -1.45 -6.66 6.28
C GLU A 165 -1.18 -6.88 4.78
N ARG A 166 -1.30 -8.12 4.30
CA ARG A 166 -1.12 -8.46 2.88
C ARG A 166 -2.18 -7.84 1.98
N ALA A 167 -3.42 -7.69 2.45
CA ALA A 167 -4.48 -6.96 1.77
C ALA A 167 -4.18 -5.46 1.77
N TYR A 168 -3.79 -4.88 2.91
CA TYR A 168 -3.39 -3.47 2.97
C TYR A 168 -2.24 -3.12 2.03
N GLN A 169 -1.24 -3.99 1.92
CA GLN A 169 -0.13 -3.78 0.99
C GLN A 169 -0.60 -3.75 -0.48
N LEU A 170 -1.53 -4.62 -0.89
CA LEU A 170 -2.07 -4.56 -2.26
C LEU A 170 -2.94 -3.33 -2.49
N THR A 171 -3.77 -2.98 -1.51
CA THR A 171 -4.57 -1.76 -1.57
C THR A 171 -3.66 -0.55 -1.80
N LEU A 172 -2.59 -0.41 -1.00
CA LEU A 172 -1.61 0.65 -1.19
C LEU A 172 -1.00 0.60 -2.60
N ALA A 173 -0.61 -0.58 -3.08
CA ALA A 173 0.01 -0.71 -4.40
C ALA A 173 -0.93 -0.26 -5.53
N LEU A 174 -2.21 -0.63 -5.48
CA LEU A 174 -3.22 -0.21 -6.46
C LEU A 174 -3.52 1.29 -6.36
N MET A 175 -3.61 1.84 -5.14
CA MET A 175 -3.77 3.28 -4.92
C MET A 175 -2.62 4.07 -5.55
N LEU A 176 -1.37 3.71 -5.21
CA LEU A 176 -0.17 4.38 -5.70
C LEU A 176 -0.03 4.23 -7.22
N LYS A 177 -0.37 3.07 -7.78
CA LYS A 177 -0.41 2.85 -9.24
C LYS A 177 -1.42 3.78 -9.92
N ASN A 178 -2.62 3.93 -9.37
CA ASN A 178 -3.66 4.83 -9.90
C ASN A 178 -3.25 6.31 -9.83
N LEU A 179 -2.40 6.66 -8.87
CA LEU A 179 -1.80 7.98 -8.72
C LEU A 179 -0.47 8.14 -9.51
N ASN A 180 -0.10 7.17 -10.35
CA ASN A 180 1.14 7.17 -11.15
C ASN A 180 2.45 7.25 -10.33
N PHE A 181 2.45 6.74 -9.09
CA PHE A 181 3.68 6.61 -8.31
C PHE A 181 4.54 5.44 -8.78
N ASP A 182 5.86 5.62 -8.66
CA ASP A 182 6.82 4.55 -8.88
C ASP A 182 6.86 3.59 -7.69
N LEU A 183 6.26 2.41 -7.86
CA LEU A 183 6.22 1.34 -6.86
C LEU A 183 7.59 0.74 -6.54
N THR A 184 8.61 1.01 -7.36
CA THR A 184 9.98 0.52 -7.15
C THR A 184 10.82 1.44 -6.28
N SER A 185 10.31 2.63 -5.93
CA SER A 185 10.99 3.53 -4.99
C SER A 185 11.24 2.85 -3.64
N TYR A 186 12.32 3.25 -2.96
CA TYR A 186 12.80 2.57 -1.75
C TYR A 186 11.73 2.48 -0.66
N ASN A 187 11.08 3.59 -0.31
CA ASN A 187 10.06 3.58 0.75
C ASN A 187 8.78 2.86 0.35
N ILE A 188 8.33 3.00 -0.91
CA ILE A 188 7.15 2.27 -1.39
C ILE A 188 7.44 0.77 -1.39
N SER A 189 8.54 0.32 -2.00
CA SER A 189 8.90 -1.11 -2.03
C SER A 189 9.06 -1.70 -0.62
N LYS A 190 9.59 -0.94 0.34
CA LYS A 190 9.68 -1.35 1.75
C LYS A 190 8.31 -1.39 2.45
N ALA A 191 7.41 -0.45 2.16
CA ALA A 191 6.02 -0.49 2.64
C ALA A 191 5.29 -1.73 2.12
N LEU A 192 5.43 -2.01 0.81
CA LEU A 192 4.82 -3.15 0.13
C LEU A 192 5.44 -4.50 0.52
N GLY A 193 6.56 -4.50 1.25
CA GLY A 193 7.16 -5.70 1.81
C GLY A 193 7.59 -6.71 0.74
N ARG A 194 7.04 -7.93 0.78
CA ARG A 194 7.40 -9.01 -0.16
C ARG A 194 6.47 -9.10 -1.38
N LEU A 195 5.66 -8.07 -1.64
CA LEU A 195 4.81 -8.05 -2.81
C LEU A 195 5.62 -8.05 -4.10
N ASN A 196 5.25 -8.95 -5.02
CA ASN A 196 5.73 -8.86 -6.40
C ASN A 196 4.88 -7.84 -7.17
N VAL A 197 5.36 -6.60 -7.22
CA VAL A 197 4.62 -5.50 -7.87
C VAL A 197 4.48 -5.67 -9.39
N THR A 198 5.29 -6.52 -10.02
CA THR A 198 5.19 -6.77 -11.48
C THR A 198 3.92 -7.54 -11.86
N SER A 199 3.36 -8.33 -10.94
CA SER A 199 2.10 -9.04 -11.17
C SER A 199 0.85 -8.18 -10.97
N LEU A 200 0.98 -6.93 -10.50
CA LEU A 200 -0.13 -5.99 -10.33
C LEU A 200 -0.75 -5.53 -11.66
N ASN A 201 -0.12 -5.82 -12.80
CA ASN A 201 -0.70 -5.56 -14.12
C ASN A 201 -1.78 -6.58 -14.52
N LEU A 202 -1.97 -7.62 -13.70
CA LEU A 202 -2.98 -8.66 -13.89
C LEU A 202 -4.22 -8.45 -13.00
N ILE A 203 -4.25 -7.35 -12.23
CA ILE A 203 -5.30 -6.96 -11.29
C ILE A 203 -5.97 -5.69 -11.79
#